data_AF-X1IK78-F1
#
_entry.id   AF-X1IK78-F1
#
_cell.length_a   1.000
_cell.length_b   1.000
_cell.length_c   1.000
_cell.angle_alpha   90.00
_cell.angle_beta   90.00
_cell.angle_gamma   90.00
#
_symmetry.space_group_name_H-M   'P 1'
#
loop_
_entity.id
_entity.type
_entity.pdbx_description
1 polymer ?
#
loop_
_entity_poly.entity_id
_entity_poly.type
_entity_poly.pdbx_seq_one_letter_code
_entity_poly.pdbx_strand_id
1 'polypeptide(L)' 'MANTGSKNRGTKDGGFYVLNHTNMPAALQEGEFLSNPDKEALLKTDAFRNKIAQGIYEGIVNYLNKYGGQSV' A
#
# COMPACT_ATOMS: atom_id res chain seq x y z
N MET A 1 10.30 8.08 5.88
CA MET A 1 9.53 6.88 5.47
C MET A 1 8.76 6.40 6.68
N ALA A 2 7.43 6.48 6.64
CA ALA A 2 6.59 5.92 7.70
C ALA A 2 6.77 4.39 7.72
N ASN A 3 7.53 3.90 8.69
CA ASN A 3 7.82 2.49 8.84
C ASN A 3 6.84 1.88 9.86
N THR A 4 6.05 0.89 9.42
CA THR A 4 5.17 0.11 10.29
C THR A 4 5.95 -0.87 11.18
N GLY A 5 7.24 -1.11 10.89
CA GLY A 5 8.05 -2.14 11.53
C GLY A 5 7.69 -3.56 11.07
N SER A 6 6.78 -3.70 10.11
CA SER A 6 6.36 -4.98 9.56
C SER A 6 7.38 -5.52 8.56
N LYS A 7 7.39 -6.85 8.42
CA LYS A 7 8.24 -7.53 7.43
C LYS A 7 7.82 -7.11 6.02
N ASN A 8 8.75 -6.62 5.21
CA ASN A 8 8.52 -6.41 3.78
C ASN A 8 8.35 -7.77 3.07
N ARG A 9 7.20 -7.99 2.41
CA ARG A 9 6.86 -9.23 1.70
C ARG A 9 7.04 -9.15 0.18
N GLY A 10 7.51 -8.01 -0.32
CA GLY A 10 7.72 -7.75 -1.74
C GLY A 10 6.42 -7.55 -2.54
N THR A 11 6.59 -7.26 -3.82
CA THR A 11 5.50 -7.21 -4.80
C THR A 11 5.17 -8.61 -5.28
N LYS A 12 3.90 -8.83 -5.61
CA LYS A 12 3.42 -10.10 -6.16
C LYS A 12 2.45 -9.85 -7.29
N ASP A 13 2.58 -10.62 -8.36
CA ASP A 13 1.59 -10.66 -9.41
C ASP A 13 0.39 -11.49 -8.95
N GLY A 14 -0.81 -11.12 -9.39
CA GLY A 14 -2.04 -11.83 -9.07
C GLY A 14 -3.18 -11.44 -9.99
N GLY A 15 -4.06 -12.39 -10.29
CA GLY A 15 -5.24 -12.18 -11.14
C GLY A 15 -6.41 -11.53 -10.40
N PHE A 16 -6.18 -10.38 -9.76
CA PHE A 16 -7.23 -9.69 -9.01
C PHE A 16 -8.13 -8.92 -9.96
N TYR A 17 -9.45 -9.11 -9.84
CA TYR A 17 -10.45 -8.47 -10.71
C TYR A 17 -10.23 -6.96 -10.82
N VAL A 18 -10.06 -6.29 -9.68
CA VAL A 18 -9.87 -4.83 -9.60
C VAL A 18 -8.57 -4.35 -10.28
N LEU A 19 -7.54 -5.17 -10.33
CA LEU A 19 -6.28 -4.81 -11.01
C LEU A 19 -6.39 -5.06 -12.53
N ASN A 20 -7.10 -6.11 -12.92
CA ASN A 20 -7.24 -6.49 -14.33
C ASN A 20 -8.29 -5.66 -15.10
N HIS A 21 -9.27 -5.08 -14.41
CA HIS A 21 -10.40 -4.36 -15.03
C HIS A 21 -10.29 -2.83 -14.83
N THR A 22 -9.07 -2.33 -14.84
CA THR A 22 -8.75 -0.92 -14.62
C THR A 22 -7.86 -0.40 -15.74
N ASN A 23 -8.20 0.77 -16.31
CA ASN A 23 -7.52 1.33 -17.50
C ASN A 23 -6.32 2.23 -17.19
N MET A 24 -5.99 2.39 -15.90
CA MET A 24 -4.81 3.14 -15.45
C MET A 24 -3.94 2.26 -14.55
N PRO A 25 -2.70 2.67 -14.25
CA PRO A 25 -1.82 1.94 -13.33
C PRO A 25 -2.52 1.64 -12.00
N ALA A 26 -2.58 0.35 -11.62
CA ALA A 26 -3.31 -0.12 -10.44
C ALA A 26 -2.43 -1.05 -9.58
N ALA A 27 -2.60 -0.97 -8.27
CA ALA A 27 -1.96 -1.85 -7.29
C ALA A 27 -2.91 -2.13 -6.12
N LEU A 28 -2.85 -3.32 -5.55
CA LEU A 28 -3.58 -3.71 -4.34
C LEU A 28 -2.58 -3.88 -3.20
N GLN A 29 -2.77 -3.11 -2.13
CA GLN A 29 -1.90 -3.14 -0.96
C GLN A 29 -2.58 -3.90 0.19
N GLU A 30 -1.94 -4.98 0.62
CA GLU A 30 -2.28 -5.65 1.88
C GLU A 30 -1.55 -4.94 3.02
N GLY A 31 -2.29 -4.28 3.93
CA GLY A 31 -1.71 -3.47 4.99
C GLY A 31 -1.04 -4.28 6.10
N GLU A 32 -1.73 -5.31 6.59
CA GLU A 32 -1.24 -6.34 7.51
C GLU A 32 -2.28 -7.48 7.58
N PHE A 33 -1.94 -8.59 8.25
CA PHE A 33 -2.84 -9.74 8.40
C PHE A 33 -3.68 -9.67 9.68
N LEU A 34 -5.01 -9.58 9.55
CA LEU A 34 -5.95 -9.72 10.69
C LEU A 34 -5.91 -11.11 11.33
N SER A 35 -5.47 -12.14 10.60
CA SER A 35 -5.31 -13.49 11.15
C SER A 35 -4.14 -13.64 12.14
N ASN A 36 -3.30 -12.62 12.27
CA ASN A 36 -2.29 -12.55 13.32
C ASN A 36 -2.80 -11.64 14.45
N PRO A 37 -3.09 -12.19 15.66
CA PRO A 37 -3.67 -11.42 16.77
C PRO A 37 -2.86 -10.18 17.17
N ASP A 38 -1.53 -10.26 17.11
CA ASP A 38 -0.65 -9.13 17.44
C ASP A 38 -0.79 -8.00 16.42
N LYS A 39 -0.92 -8.36 15.14
CA LYS A 39 -1.12 -7.38 14.05
C LYS A 39 -2.54 -6.83 14.03
N GLU A 40 -3.53 -7.67 14.33
CA GLU A 40 -4.92 -7.25 14.50
C GLU A 40 -5.05 -6.18 15.60
N ALA A 41 -4.39 -6.38 16.75
CA ALA A 41 -4.36 -5.39 17.83
C ALA A 41 -3.75 -4.06 17.39
N LEU A 42 -2.65 -4.10 16.62
CA LEU A 42 -2.04 -2.89 16.05
C LEU A 42 -2.97 -2.18 15.06
N LEU A 43 -3.64 -2.92 14.18
CA LEU A 43 -4.58 -2.38 13.19
C LEU A 43 -5.77 -1.64 13.81
N LYS A 44 -6.15 -1.97 15.05
CA LYS A 44 -7.17 -1.24 15.82
C LYS A 44 -6.73 0.16 16.24
N THR A 45 -5.43 0.45 16.26
CA THR A 45 -4.91 1.76 16.67
C THR A 45 -4.82 2.76 15.52
N ASP A 46 -5.24 4.00 15.77
CA ASP A 46 -5.15 5.10 14.80
C ASP A 46 -3.69 5.37 14.40
N ALA A 47 -2.77 5.32 15.36
CA ALA A 47 -1.35 5.56 15.14
C ALA A 47 -0.76 4.58 14.12
N PHE A 48 -1.12 3.29 14.17
CA PHE A 48 -0.64 2.30 13.22
C PHE A 48 -1.28 2.47 11.84
N ARG A 49 -2.59 2.73 11.77
CA ARG A 49 -3.28 3.01 10.50
C ARG A 49 -2.74 4.26 9.82
N ASN A 50 -2.42 5.30 10.59
CA ASN A 50 -1.80 6.53 10.07
C ASN A 50 -0.40 6.28 9.50
N LYS A 51 0.39 5.36 10.07
CA LYS A 51 1.68 4.96 9.48
C LYS A 51 1.50 4.27 8.13
N ILE A 52 0.51 3.37 8.02
CA ILE A 52 0.18 2.72 6.74
C ILE A 52 -0.27 3.77 5.71
N ALA A 53 -1.20 4.65 6.08
CA ALA A 53 -1.72 5.70 5.20
C ALA A 53 -0.61 6.63 4.71
N GLN A 54 0.29 7.06 5.61
CA GLN A 54 1.44 7.89 5.25
C GLN A 54 2.37 7.19 4.24
N GLY A 55 2.62 5.89 4.41
CA GLY A 55 3.43 5.11 3.47
C GLY A 55 2.78 4.99 2.09
N ILE A 56 1.46 4.78 2.02
CA ILE A 56 0.69 4.75 0.77
C ILE A 56 0.75 6.12 0.08
N TYR A 57 0.53 7.20 0.82
CA TYR A 57 0.60 8.57 0.32
C TYR A 57 1.99 8.88 -0.29
N GLU A 58 3.07 8.59 0.46
CA GLU A 58 4.44 8.78 -0.01
C GLU A 58 4.70 7.97 -1.30
N GLY A 59 4.21 6.73 -1.37
CA GLY A 59 4.33 5.87 -2.55
C GLY A 59 3.62 6.46 -3.79
N ILE A 60 2.39 6.94 -3.63
CA ILE A 60 1.62 7.55 -4.73
C ILE A 60 2.29 8.84 -5.21
N VAL A 61 2.69 9.72 -4.29
CA VAL A 61 3.39 10.98 -4.65
C VAL A 61 4.68 10.67 -5.42
N ASN A 62 5.46 9.69 -4.96
CA ASN A 62 6.69 9.28 -5.65
C ASN A 62 6.41 8.73 -7.05
N TYR A 63 5.35 7.94 -7.22
CA TYR A 63 4.94 7.44 -8.53
C TYR A 63 4.56 8.58 -9.47
N LEU A 64 3.73 9.51 -9.01
CA LEU A 64 3.28 10.66 -9.80
C LEU A 64 4.44 11.61 -10.14
N ASN A 65 5.37 11.85 -9.22
CA ASN A 65 6.55 12.67 -9.51
C ASN A 65 7.46 12.04 -10.57
N LYS A 66 7.53 10.70 -10.59
CA LYS A 66 8.38 9.97 -11.53
C LYS A 66 7.73 9.78 -12.91
N TYR A 67 6.41 9.60 -12.97
CA TYR A 67 5.70 9.19 -14.19
C TYR A 67 4.54 10.11 -14.60
N GLY A 68 4.00 10.91 -13.68
CA GLY A 68 2.86 11.80 -13.91
C GLY A 68 3.18 13.13 -14.61
N GLY A 69 4.46 13.41 -14.89
CA GLY A 69 4.93 14.61 -15.59
C GLY A 69 5.36 14.42 -17.05
N GLN A 70 5.14 13.24 -17.65
CA GLN A 70 5.37 13.07 -19.08
C GLN A 70 4.17 13.61 -19.85
N SER A 71 4.31 14.84 -20.37
CA SER A 71 3.47 15.34 -21.46
C SER A 71 3.47 14.32 -22.60
N VAL A 72 2.29 13.90 -23.00
CA VAL A 72 2.04 13.46 -24.38
C VAL A 72 2.37 14.59 -25.35
#